data_AF-A0A5P9HD41-F1
#
_entry.id   AF-A0A5P9HD41-F1
#
_cell.length_a   1.000
_cell.length_b   1.000
_cell.length_c   1.000
_cell.angle_alpha   90.00
_cell.angle_beta   90.00
_cell.angle_gamma   90.00
#
_symmetry.space_group_name_H-M   'P 1'
#
loop_
_entity.id
_entity.type
_entity.pdbx_description
1 polymer ?
#
loop_
_entity_poly.entity_id
_entity_poly.type
_entity_poly.pdbx_seq_one_letter_code
_entity_poly.pdbx_strand_id
1 'polypeptide(L)' 'MATEARKKHFNTRIERSRGEQIDEWAKSARRSFTQEVLLLIDQGIAWRKEHGNTVPQPHEGQ' A
#
# COMPACT_ATOMS: atom_id res chain seq x y z
N MET A 1 15.13 12.74 25.89
CA MET A 1 13.91 12.07 25.41
C MET A 1 13.68 12.51 23.98
N ALA A 2 13.80 11.60 23.01
CA ALA A 2 13.60 11.96 21.60
C ALA A 2 12.12 12.27 21.38
N THR A 3 11.81 13.47 20.89
CA THR A 3 10.46 13.86 20.49
C THR A 3 10.04 12.97 19.33
N GLU A 4 9.13 12.03 19.57
CA GLU A 4 8.46 11.28 18.51
C GLU A 4 7.81 12.31 17.57
N ALA A 5 8.35 12.43 16.35
CA ALA A 5 7.77 13.26 15.33
C ALA A 5 6.33 12.77 15.10
N ARG A 6 5.34 13.60 15.46
CA ARG A 6 3.93 13.30 15.20
C ARG A 6 3.76 13.04 13.71
N LYS A 7 3.47 11.80 13.34
CA LYS A 7 3.22 11.43 11.94
C LYS A 7 2.07 12.32 11.43
N LYS A 8 2.29 13.03 10.33
CA LYS A 8 1.27 13.87 9.72
C LYS A 8 0.13 12.97 9.24
N HIS A 9 -1.08 13.27 9.67
CA HIS A 9 -2.27 12.61 9.14
C HIS A 9 -2.43 13.01 7.67
N PHE A 10 -2.63 12.02 6.81
CA PHE A 10 -2.92 12.23 5.39
C PHE A 10 -4.25 11.59 5.06
N ASN A 11 -5.08 12.29 4.30
CA ASN A 11 -6.41 11.84 3.92
C ASN A 11 -6.39 11.49 2.43
N THR A 12 -6.27 10.19 2.12
CA THR A 12 -6.26 9.69 0.74
C THR A 12 -7.67 9.32 0.33
N ARG A 13 -8.12 9.83 -0.83
CA ARG A 13 -9.33 9.30 -1.47
C ARG A 13 -8.96 8.09 -2.32
N ILE A 14 -9.48 6.93 -1.93
CA ILE A 14 -9.36 5.68 -2.67
C ILE A 14 -10.74 5.36 -3.24
N GLU A 15 -10.79 4.91 -4.48
CA GLU A 15 -12.04 4.42 -5.08
C GLU A 15 -12.62 3.28 -4.23
N ARG A 16 -13.95 3.27 -4.04
CA ARG A 16 -14.62 2.31 -3.15
C ARG A 16 -14.26 0.86 -3.46
N SER A 17 -14.36 0.47 -4.73
CA SER A 17 -14.03 -0.88 -5.24
C SER A 17 -12.61 -1.29 -4.85
N ARG A 18 -11.65 -0.37 -4.97
CA ARG A 18 -10.25 -0.59 -4.61
C ARG A 18 -10.03 -0.62 -3.11
N GLY A 19 -10.74 0.21 -2.36
CA GLY A 19 -10.73 0.18 -0.91
C GLY A 19 -11.23 -1.16 -0.36
N GLU A 20 -12.33 -1.68 -0.90
CA GLU A 20 -12.87 -2.99 -0.53
C GLU A 20 -11.86 -4.12 -0.81
N GLN A 21 -11.17 -4.09 -1.95
CA GLN A 21 -10.09 -5.05 -2.25
C GLN A 21 -8.94 -4.99 -1.23
N ILE A 22 -8.47 -3.78 -0.89
CA ILE A 22 -7.39 -3.59 0.08
C ILE A 22 -7.82 -4.06 1.48
N ASP A 23 -9.08 -3.86 1.85
CA ASP A 23 -9.62 -4.32 3.13
C ASP A 23 -9.64 -5.85 3.22
N GLU A 24 -10.01 -6.55 2.15
CA GLU A 24 -9.95 -8.01 2.09
C GLU A 24 -8.50 -8.54 2.19
N TRP A 25 -7.54 -7.87 1.52
CA TRP A 25 -6.12 -8.19 1.67
C TRP A 25 -5.64 -7.97 3.12
N ALA A 26 -6.03 -6.86 3.74
CA ALA A 26 -5.67 -6.54 5.12
C ALA A 26 -6.20 -7.60 6.10
N LYS A 27 -7.48 -8.00 5.96
CA LYS A 27 -8.10 -9.05 6.77
C LYS A 27 -7.38 -10.39 6.61
N SER A 28 -7.13 -10.82 5.37
CA SER A 28 -6.44 -12.09 5.10
C SER A 28 -5.03 -12.12 5.71
N ALA A 29 -4.33 -10.99 5.71
CA ALA A 29 -3.00 -10.85 6.29
C ALA A 29 -2.98 -10.49 7.79
N ARG A 30 -4.15 -10.42 8.45
CA ARG A 30 -4.33 -10.00 9.86
C ARG A 30 -3.69 -8.65 10.17
N ARG A 31 -3.79 -7.70 9.24
CA ARG A 31 -3.29 -6.32 9.36
C ARG A 31 -4.45 -5.32 9.33
N SER A 32 -4.21 -4.12 9.85
CA SER A 32 -5.17 -3.02 9.67
C SER A 32 -5.16 -2.52 8.22
N PHE A 33 -6.30 -1.99 7.77
CA PHE A 33 -6.42 -1.34 6.46
C PHE A 33 -5.29 -0.33 6.21
N THR A 34 -4.99 0.53 7.20
CA THR A 34 -3.91 1.52 7.11
C THR A 34 -2.53 0.88 6.91
N GLN A 35 -2.24 -0.22 7.63
CA GLN A 35 -0.97 -0.93 7.46
C GLN A 35 -0.86 -1.57 6.07
N GLU A 36 -1.96 -2.07 5.52
CA GLU A 36 -1.99 -2.61 4.16
C GLU A 36 -1.72 -1.52 3.12
N VAL A 37 -2.40 -0.37 3.23
CA VAL A 37 -2.19 0.78 2.34
C VAL A 37 -0.73 1.23 2.36
N LEU A 38 -0.12 1.34 3.54
CA LEU A 38 1.28 1.73 3.67
C LEU A 38 2.22 0.71 3.02
N LEU A 39 1.98 -0.59 3.22
CA LEU A 39 2.76 -1.63 2.56
C LEU A 39 2.69 -1.53 1.04
N LEU A 40 1.49 -1.33 0.49
CA LEU A 40 1.30 -1.21 -0.97
C LEU A 40 2.01 0.03 -1.53
N ILE A 41 2.03 1.14 -0.79
CA ILE A 41 2.80 2.34 -1.16
C ILE A 41 4.29 2.03 -1.16
N ASP A 42 4.81 1.40 -0.11
CA ASP A 42 6.24 1.05 0.00
C ASP A 42 6.68 0.10 -1.12
N GLN A 43 5.86 -0.91 -1.42
CA GLN A 43 6.07 -1.81 -2.55
C GLN A 43 6.07 -1.06 -3.89
N GLY A 44 5.14 -0.13 -4.10
CA GLY A 44 5.09 0.70 -5.30
C GLY A 44 6.32 1.60 -5.45
N ILE A 45 6.84 2.16 -4.34
CA ILE A 45 8.09 2.94 -4.33
C ILE A 45 9.28 2.05 -4.65
N ALA A 46 9.39 0.88 -4.02
CA ALA A 46 10.46 -0.08 -4.28
C ALA A 46 10.46 -0.55 -5.73
N TRP A 47 9.30 -0.92 -6.26
CA TRP A 47 9.12 -1.28 -7.67
C TRP A 47 9.63 -0.18 -8.59
N ARG A 48 9.26 1.08 -8.34
CA ARG A 48 9.68 2.21 -9.19
C ARG A 48 11.18 2.46 -9.17
N LYS A 49 11.87 2.17 -8.06
CA LYS A 49 13.32 2.30 -7.98
C LYS A 49 14.03 1.29 -8.89
N GLU A 50 13.47 0.09 -9.03
CA GLU A 50 14.07 -1.00 -9.81
C GLU A 50 13.63 -0.98 -11.28
N HIS A 51 12.36 -0.67 -11.55
CA HIS A 51 11.72 -0.84 -12.86
C HIS A 51 11.27 0.48 -13.51
N GLY A 52 11.58 1.62 -12.90
CA GLY A 52 11.09 2.94 -13.33
C GLY A 52 9.59 3.11 -13.14
N ASN A 53 8.95 4.04 -13.85
CA ASN A 53 7.50 4.31 -13.72
C ASN A 53 6.61 3.27 -14.42
N THR A 54 7.01 2.02 -14.45
CA THR A 54 6.22 0.91 -14.99
C THR A 54 5.32 0.33 -13.90
N VAL A 55 4.18 -0.24 -14.29
CA VAL A 55 3.33 -1.02 -13.38
C VAL A 55 3.79 -2.48 -13.39
N PRO A 56 3.73 -3.19 -12.25
CA PRO A 56 3.96 -4.63 -12.22
C PRO A 56 2.97 -5.31 -13.16
N GLN A 57 3.47 -5.98 -14.21
CA GLN A 57 2.59 -6.80 -15.03
C GLN A 57 2.24 -8.05 -14.21
N PRO A 58 0.95 -8.43 -14.14
CA PRO A 58 0.61 -9.74 -13.59
C PRO A 58 1.30 -10.79 -14.46
N HIS A 59 2.11 -11.65 -13.85
CA HIS A 59 2.53 -12.88 -14.50
C HIS A 59 1.26 -13.72 -14.72
N GLU A 60 0.67 -13.64 -15.91
CA GLU A 60 -0.28 -14.64 -16.35
C GLU A 60 0.47 -15.98 -16.42
N GLY A 61 0.08 -16.90 -15.52
CA GLY A 61 0.45 -18.31 -15.38
C GLY A 61 1.62 -18.87 -16.20
N GLN A 62 2.59 -19.43 -15.46
CA GLN A 62 3.14 -20.75 -15.82
C GLN A 62 2.50 -21.79 -14.92
#